data_AF-A0A7X3TEI6-F1
#
_entry.id   AF-A0A7X3TEI6-F1
#
_cell.length_a   1.000
_cell.length_b   1.000
_cell.length_c   1.000
_cell.angle_alpha   90.00
_cell.angle_beta   90.00
_cell.angle_gamma   90.00
#
_symmetry.space_group_name_H-M   'P 1'
#
loop_
_entity.id
_entity.type
_entity.pdbx_description
1 polymer ?
#
loop_
_entity_poly.entity_id
_entity_poly.type
_entity_poly.pdbx_seq_one_letter_code
_entity_poly.pdbx_strand_id
1 'polypeptide(L)'
;MASTTPFERFPAVVALGNLIERWHVSDFHVSRARNEPEAGYGEHLSREGENLALVIEYLHDNHPQVFSTIKAALQRRVPGITQVESRQTEEGRVLLKFQDGAFADPFLARHVSDGTIKMLAYPTLLHDPDPHPLLCVEEPENQLYPSLLEELAEEFRAYAQRGGQVLISTHSPDFLNAVQVEEVFWLQKQGGYTTIHRASDNAQVKAWMNDGDKMGRLWKQGSFEGVDPEG
;
A
#
# COMPACT_ATOMS: atom_id res chain seq x y z
N MET A 1 -11.21 -44.97 15.73
CA MET A 1 -12.09 -43.93 15.12
C MET A 1 -11.38 -42.62 15.29
N ALA A 2 -10.80 -42.07 14.21
CA ALA A 2 -10.10 -40.80 14.26
C ALA A 2 -11.15 -39.69 14.48
N SER A 3 -11.00 -38.93 15.55
CA SER A 3 -11.83 -37.76 15.83
C SER A 3 -11.44 -36.64 14.88
N THR A 4 -12.15 -36.57 13.77
CA THR A 4 -12.17 -35.41 12.85
C THR A 4 -12.55 -34.18 13.67
N THR A 5 -11.65 -33.22 13.83
CA THR A 5 -11.92 -31.96 14.52
C THR A 5 -13.13 -31.27 13.87
N PRO A 6 -14.04 -30.61 14.62
CA PRO A 6 -15.27 -30.04 14.05
C PRO A 6 -15.07 -29.09 12.85
N PHE A 7 -13.88 -28.50 12.74
CA PHE A 7 -13.49 -27.53 11.72
C PHE A 7 -13.20 -28.13 10.33
N GLU A 8 -12.80 -29.41 10.23
CA GLU A 8 -12.58 -30.05 8.91
C GLU A 8 -13.87 -30.21 8.09
N ARG A 9 -15.04 -30.03 8.74
CA ARG A 9 -16.35 -30.17 8.12
C ARG A 9 -16.80 -28.95 7.31
N PHE A 10 -16.15 -27.79 7.48
CA PHE A 10 -16.56 -26.52 6.85
C PHE A 10 -15.34 -25.72 6.33
N PRO A 11 -14.66 -26.20 5.27
CA PRO A 11 -13.43 -25.57 4.77
C PRO A 11 -13.62 -24.10 4.37
N ALA A 12 -14.78 -23.72 3.82
CA ALA A 12 -15.08 -22.33 3.46
C ALA A 12 -15.17 -21.40 4.68
N VAL A 13 -15.73 -21.89 5.80
CA VAL A 13 -15.86 -21.11 7.04
C VAL A 13 -14.49 -20.91 7.68
N VAL A 14 -13.65 -21.95 7.68
CA VAL A 14 -12.26 -21.85 8.16
C VAL A 14 -11.46 -20.88 7.29
N ALA A 15 -11.58 -20.95 5.96
CA ALA A 15 -10.91 -20.03 5.06
C ALA A 15 -11.34 -18.58 5.29
N LEU A 16 -12.64 -18.32 5.46
CA LEU A 16 -13.16 -16.99 5.77
C LEU A 16 -12.69 -16.49 7.14
N GLY A 17 -12.68 -17.35 8.17
CA GLY A 17 -12.15 -17.03 9.49
C GLY A 17 -10.68 -16.60 9.42
N ASN A 18 -9.85 -17.41 8.77
CA ASN A 18 -8.44 -17.10 8.55
C ASN A 18 -8.24 -15.79 7.78
N LEU A 19 -9.11 -15.49 6.81
CA LEU A 19 -9.06 -14.24 6.04
C LEU A 19 -9.38 -13.03 6.93
N ILE A 20 -10.45 -13.10 7.73
CA ILE A 20 -10.85 -12.01 8.64
C ILE A 20 -9.81 -11.80 9.74
N GLU A 21 -9.21 -12.85 10.26
CA GLU A 21 -8.19 -12.75 11.31
C GLU A 21 -6.88 -12.13 10.81
N ARG A 22 -6.55 -12.33 9.53
CA ARG A 22 -5.26 -11.91 8.94
C ARG A 22 -5.36 -10.73 7.98
N TRP A 23 -6.55 -10.19 7.73
CA TRP A 23 -6.69 -9.01 6.89
C TRP A 23 -5.97 -7.81 7.49
N HIS A 24 -5.54 -6.90 6.63
CA HIS A 24 -4.90 -5.67 7.05
C HIS A 24 -5.54 -4.49 6.34
N VAL A 25 -5.85 -3.45 7.12
CA VAL A 25 -6.25 -2.15 6.59
C VAL A 25 -5.10 -1.20 6.84
N SER A 26 -4.58 -0.59 5.78
CA SER A 26 -3.54 0.42 5.79
C SER A 26 -4.16 1.78 5.53
N ASP A 27 -4.18 2.60 6.57
CA ASP A 27 -4.63 3.99 6.59
C ASP A 27 -3.42 4.84 7.04
N PHE A 28 -2.42 4.87 6.15
CA PHE A 28 -1.07 5.28 6.51
C PHE A 28 -0.95 6.80 6.69
N HIS A 29 -0.51 7.20 7.88
CA HIS A 29 -0.32 8.59 8.24
C HIS A 29 1.16 8.90 8.44
N VAL A 30 1.75 9.72 7.56
CA VAL A 30 3.18 10.09 7.62
C VAL A 30 3.58 10.65 8.99
N SER A 31 2.72 11.46 9.60
CA SER A 31 2.97 12.04 10.93
C SER A 31 3.14 10.97 12.01
N ARG A 32 2.42 9.85 11.92
CA ARG A 32 2.53 8.70 12.82
C ARG A 32 3.79 7.90 12.55
N ALA A 33 4.12 7.66 11.28
CA ALA A 33 5.28 6.87 10.88
C ALA A 33 6.64 7.52 11.20
N ARG A 34 6.64 8.83 11.47
CA ARG A 34 7.83 9.57 11.95
C ARG A 34 8.10 9.40 13.44
N ASN A 35 7.19 8.77 14.18
CA ASN A 35 7.38 8.54 15.60
C ASN A 35 8.64 7.70 15.84
N GLU A 36 9.25 7.93 16.98
CA GLU A 36 10.47 7.24 17.41
C GLU A 36 10.04 6.24 18.48
N PRO A 37 9.42 5.08 18.17
CA PRO A 37 8.82 4.22 19.20
C PRO A 37 9.85 3.70 20.21
N GLU A 38 9.37 3.22 21.36
CA GLU A 38 10.23 2.43 22.26
C GLU A 38 10.70 1.16 21.55
N ALA A 39 11.92 0.73 21.87
CA ALA A 39 12.47 -0.51 21.38
C ALA A 39 11.54 -1.67 21.74
N GLY A 40 11.26 -2.50 20.76
CA GLY A 40 10.24 -3.52 20.84
C GLY A 40 10.20 -4.32 19.56
N TYR A 41 9.10 -5.02 19.36
CA TYR A 41 8.94 -5.92 18.23
C TYR A 41 7.89 -5.40 17.25
N GLY A 42 8.22 -5.39 15.97
CA GLY A 42 7.31 -4.99 14.90
C GLY A 42 7.56 -5.85 13.67
N GLU A 43 6.89 -6.99 13.56
CA GLU A 43 7.01 -7.85 12.37
C GLU A 43 6.27 -7.28 11.18
N HIS A 44 5.10 -6.68 11.44
CA HIS A 44 4.19 -6.14 10.44
C HIS A 44 4.02 -4.64 10.64
N LEU A 45 3.87 -3.90 9.54
CA LEU A 45 3.50 -2.49 9.61
C LEU A 45 2.11 -2.34 10.26
N SER A 46 1.98 -1.40 11.19
CA SER A 46 0.69 -1.10 11.82
C SER A 46 -0.22 -0.34 10.84
N ARG A 47 -1.53 -0.35 11.12
CA ARG A 47 -2.56 0.30 10.29
C ARG A 47 -2.19 1.74 9.89
N GLU A 48 -1.67 2.53 10.83
CA GLU A 48 -1.31 3.94 10.60
C GLU A 48 0.20 4.16 10.36
N GLY A 49 1.01 3.10 10.43
CA GLY A 49 2.45 3.13 10.14
C GLY A 49 3.35 3.57 11.30
N GLU A 50 2.83 3.76 12.50
CA GLU A 50 3.55 4.25 13.69
C GLU A 50 4.74 3.40 14.15
N ASN A 51 4.80 2.13 13.75
CA ASN A 51 5.89 1.22 14.06
C ASN A 51 6.89 1.04 12.90
N LEU A 52 6.86 1.90 11.86
CA LEU A 52 7.74 1.78 10.68
C LEU A 52 9.22 1.58 11.06
N ALA A 53 9.71 2.32 12.05
CA ALA A 53 11.09 2.20 12.53
C ALA A 53 11.43 0.80 13.07
N LEU A 54 10.50 0.16 13.78
CA LEU A 54 10.64 -1.20 14.31
C LEU A 54 10.60 -2.23 13.20
N VAL A 55 9.72 -2.06 12.22
CA VAL A 55 9.61 -2.99 11.08
C VAL A 55 10.88 -2.95 10.24
N ILE A 56 11.43 -1.77 9.98
CA ILE A 56 12.70 -1.64 9.26
C ILE A 56 13.85 -2.31 10.02
N GLU A 57 13.93 -2.15 11.35
CA GLU A 57 14.92 -2.85 12.18
C GLU A 57 14.74 -4.38 12.10
N TYR A 58 13.51 -4.85 12.28
CA TYR A 58 13.17 -6.27 12.20
C TYR A 58 13.55 -6.87 10.84
N LEU A 59 13.23 -6.20 9.73
CA LEU A 59 13.56 -6.68 8.39
C LEU A 59 15.06 -6.64 8.13
N HIS A 60 15.76 -5.62 8.61
CA HIS A 60 17.22 -5.56 8.51
C HIS A 60 17.89 -6.76 9.19
N ASP A 61 17.44 -7.09 10.41
CA ASP A 61 18.07 -8.12 11.24
C ASP A 61 17.64 -9.55 10.88
N ASN A 62 16.39 -9.75 10.47
CA ASN A 62 15.79 -11.08 10.27
C ASN A 62 15.54 -11.43 8.79
N HIS A 63 15.36 -10.43 7.92
CA HIS A 63 15.00 -10.62 6.50
C HIS A 63 15.84 -9.74 5.55
N PRO A 64 17.18 -9.84 5.56
CA PRO A 64 18.06 -8.89 4.87
C PRO A 64 17.84 -8.82 3.36
N GLN A 65 17.38 -9.90 2.71
CA GLN A 65 17.03 -9.89 1.27
C GLN A 65 15.77 -9.05 0.98
N VAL A 66 14.77 -9.13 1.85
CA VAL A 66 13.55 -8.31 1.77
C VAL A 66 13.91 -6.85 2.02
N PHE A 67 14.68 -6.57 3.06
CA PHE A 67 15.17 -5.23 3.35
C PHE A 67 15.97 -4.64 2.18
N SER A 68 16.84 -5.42 1.54
CA SER A 68 17.58 -4.99 0.35
C SER A 68 16.65 -4.64 -0.82
N THR A 69 15.54 -5.36 -0.99
CA THR A 69 14.54 -5.09 -2.03
C THR A 69 13.82 -3.76 -1.75
N ILE A 70 13.39 -3.55 -0.50
CA ILE A 70 12.76 -2.29 -0.05
C ILE A 70 13.70 -1.11 -0.24
N LYS A 71 14.97 -1.26 0.14
CA LYS A 71 15.99 -0.22 -0.03
C LYS A 71 16.19 0.11 -1.51
N ALA A 72 16.29 -0.89 -2.38
CA ALA A 72 16.44 -0.69 -3.82
C ALA A 72 15.21 0.04 -4.43
N ALA A 73 14.01 -0.31 -3.99
CA ALA A 73 12.79 0.38 -4.41
C ALA A 73 12.81 1.85 -3.99
N LEU A 74 13.16 2.14 -2.73
CA LEU A 74 13.31 3.51 -2.22
C LEU A 74 14.34 4.32 -3.03
N GLN A 75 15.53 3.77 -3.27
CA GLN A 75 16.60 4.45 -4.02
C GLN A 75 16.19 4.76 -5.46
N ARG A 76 15.45 3.86 -6.11
CA ARG A 76 14.99 4.06 -7.48
C ARG A 76 13.90 5.14 -7.56
N ARG A 77 13.05 5.27 -6.54
CA ARG A 77 11.96 6.28 -6.44
C ARG A 77 12.45 7.64 -5.97
N VAL A 78 13.45 7.64 -5.10
CA VAL A 78 14.03 8.84 -4.50
C VAL A 78 15.56 8.79 -4.68
N PRO A 79 16.09 9.10 -5.88
CA PRO A 79 17.51 8.92 -6.21
C PRO A 79 18.51 9.62 -5.30
N GLY A 80 18.09 10.67 -4.59
CA GLY A 80 18.93 11.34 -3.59
C GLY A 80 19.22 10.48 -2.35
N ILE A 81 18.29 9.59 -1.97
CA ILE A 81 18.45 8.71 -0.81
C ILE A 81 19.33 7.53 -1.19
N THR A 82 20.45 7.39 -0.50
CA THR A 82 21.43 6.32 -0.71
C THR A 82 21.33 5.24 0.35
N GLN A 83 20.90 5.57 1.58
CA GLN A 83 20.72 4.59 2.65
C GLN A 83 19.54 4.95 3.54
N VAL A 84 18.95 3.92 4.13
CA VAL A 84 18.00 4.01 5.23
C VAL A 84 18.46 3.03 6.31
N GLU A 85 18.46 3.46 7.57
CA GLU A 85 18.86 2.65 8.71
C GLU A 85 17.90 2.89 9.87
N SER A 86 17.64 1.84 10.64
CA SER A 86 17.02 1.96 11.96
C SER A 86 18.11 1.87 13.04
N ARG A 87 18.06 2.71 14.07
CA ARG A 87 19.02 2.69 15.18
C ARG A 87 18.35 2.93 16.52
N GLN A 88 18.66 2.07 17.48
CA GLN A 88 18.32 2.26 18.88
C GLN A 88 19.18 3.36 19.53
N THR A 89 18.53 4.21 20.33
CA THR A 89 19.18 5.19 21.21
C THR A 89 19.49 4.57 22.58
N GLU A 90 20.35 5.23 23.35
CA GLU A 90 20.61 4.86 24.75
C GLU A 90 19.35 4.94 25.63
N GLU A 91 18.40 5.79 25.26
CA GLU A 91 17.09 5.93 25.91
C GLU A 91 16.09 4.84 25.50
N GLY A 92 16.51 3.85 24.70
CA GLY A 92 15.67 2.75 24.25
C GLY A 92 14.62 3.16 23.21
N ARG A 93 14.87 4.22 22.42
CA ARG A 93 14.00 4.64 21.30
C ARG A 93 14.58 4.17 19.98
N VAL A 94 13.73 3.87 18.99
CA VAL A 94 14.17 3.44 17.66
C VAL A 94 14.00 4.57 16.66
N LEU A 95 15.10 4.98 16.04
CA LEU A 95 15.17 6.10 15.10
C LEU A 95 15.36 5.61 13.67
N LEU A 96 14.60 6.20 12.74
CA LEU A 96 14.88 6.08 11.31
C LEU A 96 15.82 7.20 10.84
N LYS A 97 16.90 6.80 10.18
CA LYS A 97 17.89 7.68 9.57
C LYS A 97 17.97 7.44 8.08
N PHE A 98 18.06 8.52 7.32
CA PHE A 98 18.13 8.54 5.87
C PHE A 98 19.40 9.26 5.43
N GLN A 99 20.25 8.58 4.66
CA GLN A 99 21.44 9.19 4.07
C GLN A 99 21.08 9.72 2.68
N ASP A 100 21.22 11.02 2.48
CA ASP A 100 21.20 11.61 1.14
C ASP A 100 22.64 11.74 0.64
N GLY A 101 22.89 11.35 -0.62
CA GLY A 101 24.23 11.36 -1.21
C GLY A 101 24.84 12.76 -1.37
N ALA A 102 24.02 13.82 -1.32
CA ALA A 102 24.49 15.20 -1.40
C ALA A 102 24.99 15.76 -0.06
N PHE A 103 24.76 15.06 1.06
CA PHE A 103 25.07 15.53 2.41
C PHE A 103 26.01 14.56 3.13
N ALA A 104 26.83 15.08 4.04
CA ALA A 104 27.74 14.26 4.83
C ALA A 104 27.02 13.50 5.95
N ASP A 105 26.06 14.15 6.61
CA ASP A 105 25.34 13.59 7.74
C ASP A 105 23.94 13.07 7.34
N PRO A 106 23.46 11.97 7.96
CA PRO A 106 22.12 11.46 7.72
C PRO A 106 21.04 12.29 8.42
N PHE A 107 19.85 12.28 7.85
CA PHE A 107 18.66 12.97 8.35
C PHE A 107 17.77 12.02 9.17
N LEU A 108 17.19 12.51 10.26
CA LEU A 108 16.12 11.81 10.96
C LEU A 108 14.82 11.88 10.16
N ALA A 109 13.95 10.88 10.29
CA ALA A 109 12.65 10.81 9.62
C ALA A 109 11.79 12.09 9.76
N ARG A 110 11.90 12.79 10.90
CA ARG A 110 11.21 14.08 11.13
C ARG A 110 11.60 15.21 10.17
N HIS A 111 12.76 15.10 9.50
CA HIS A 111 13.27 16.08 8.53
C HIS A 111 13.14 15.63 7.07
N VAL A 112 12.60 14.43 6.83
CA VAL A 112 12.45 13.84 5.50
C VAL A 112 11.07 14.18 4.95
N SER A 113 10.92 14.39 3.63
CA SER A 113 9.64 14.72 3.02
C SER A 113 8.58 13.62 3.20
N ASP A 114 7.30 13.99 3.18
CA ASP A 114 6.19 13.05 3.33
C ASP A 114 6.22 11.93 2.29
N GLY A 115 6.48 12.30 1.03
CA GLY A 115 6.61 11.35 -0.07
C GLY A 115 7.70 10.30 0.16
N THR A 116 8.88 10.70 0.67
CA THR A 116 9.97 9.75 0.93
C THR A 116 9.60 8.75 2.04
N ILE A 117 8.89 9.19 3.09
CA ILE A 117 8.40 8.29 4.14
C ILE A 117 7.41 7.26 3.55
N LYS A 118 6.47 7.69 2.70
CA LYS A 118 5.56 6.78 2.00
C LYS A 118 6.28 5.83 1.04
N MET A 119 7.31 6.32 0.34
CA MET A 119 8.13 5.51 -0.57
C MET A 119 8.97 4.45 0.16
N LEU A 120 9.17 4.59 1.48
CA LEU A 120 9.69 3.52 2.33
C LEU A 120 8.57 2.61 2.85
N ALA A 121 7.46 3.20 3.30
CA ALA A 121 6.37 2.47 3.94
C ALA A 121 5.65 1.49 3.02
N TYR A 122 5.32 1.86 1.78
CA TYR A 122 4.61 0.94 0.88
C TYR A 122 5.44 -0.27 0.49
N PRO A 123 6.71 -0.16 0.07
CA PRO A 123 7.53 -1.35 -0.13
C PRO A 123 7.65 -2.19 1.15
N THR A 124 7.73 -1.56 2.32
CA THR A 124 7.77 -2.28 3.61
C THR A 124 6.51 -3.12 3.82
N LEU A 125 5.32 -2.55 3.56
CA LEU A 125 4.04 -3.25 3.64
C LEU A 125 3.89 -4.34 2.57
N LEU A 126 4.31 -4.05 1.33
CA LEU A 126 4.10 -4.93 0.18
C LEU A 126 5.09 -6.08 0.11
N HIS A 127 6.27 -5.93 0.71
CA HIS A 127 7.27 -6.98 0.77
C HIS A 127 7.32 -7.68 2.15
N ASP A 128 6.26 -7.54 2.95
CA ASP A 128 6.14 -8.25 4.22
C ASP A 128 6.45 -9.77 4.04
N PRO A 129 7.37 -10.35 4.85
CA PRO A 129 7.72 -11.77 4.77
C PRO A 129 6.55 -12.73 4.98
N ASP A 130 5.52 -12.33 5.74
CA ASP A 130 4.26 -13.06 5.88
C ASP A 130 3.09 -12.17 5.43
N PRO A 131 2.84 -12.09 4.10
CA PRO A 131 1.90 -11.13 3.54
C PRO A 131 0.45 -11.43 3.92
N HIS A 132 -0.33 -10.36 4.13
CA HIS A 132 -1.75 -10.42 4.41
C HIS A 132 -2.56 -11.01 3.23
N PRO A 133 -3.49 -11.96 3.48
CA PRO A 133 -4.35 -12.53 2.44
C PRO A 133 -5.32 -11.50 1.84
N LEU A 134 -5.68 -10.47 2.60
CA LEU A 134 -6.46 -9.32 2.15
C LEU A 134 -5.81 -8.04 2.68
N LEU A 135 -5.40 -7.17 1.77
CA LEU A 135 -4.81 -5.87 2.04
C LEU A 135 -5.74 -4.77 1.53
N CYS A 136 -6.28 -3.96 2.42
CA CYS A 136 -7.06 -2.78 2.10
C CYS A 136 -6.18 -1.54 2.28
N VAL A 137 -6.10 -0.65 1.30
CA VAL A 137 -5.26 0.55 1.37
C VAL A 137 -6.08 1.78 1.04
N GLU A 138 -6.02 2.77 1.91
CA GLU A 138 -6.73 4.03 1.74
C GLU A 138 -5.85 5.08 1.05
N GLU A 139 -6.35 5.60 -0.08
CA GLU A 139 -5.78 6.73 -0.82
C GLU A 139 -4.24 6.71 -0.93
N PRO A 140 -3.66 5.62 -1.49
CA PRO A 140 -2.22 5.42 -1.46
C PRO A 140 -1.44 6.55 -2.13
N GLU A 141 -2.06 7.23 -3.10
CA GLU A 141 -1.53 8.35 -3.88
C GLU A 141 -1.26 9.63 -3.09
N ASN A 142 -1.86 9.79 -1.90
CA ASN A 142 -1.79 11.05 -1.17
C ASN A 142 -0.34 11.44 -0.89
N GLN A 143 0.02 12.71 -1.09
CA GLN A 143 1.37 13.26 -0.91
C GLN A 143 2.45 12.66 -1.84
N LEU A 144 2.06 11.90 -2.86
CA LEU A 144 2.98 11.37 -3.87
C LEU A 144 2.93 12.17 -5.16
N TYR A 145 4.06 12.24 -5.85
CA TYR A 145 4.11 12.78 -7.20
C TYR A 145 3.42 11.83 -8.19
N PRO A 146 2.63 12.33 -9.17
CA PRO A 146 1.96 11.51 -10.16
C PRO A 146 2.87 10.51 -10.90
N SER A 147 4.13 10.88 -11.12
CA SER A 147 5.13 10.03 -11.79
C SER A 147 5.47 8.74 -11.03
N LEU A 148 5.11 8.64 -9.75
CA LEU A 148 5.37 7.47 -8.91
C LEU A 148 4.16 6.53 -8.83
N LEU A 149 2.97 6.98 -9.27
CA LEU A 149 1.73 6.25 -9.08
C LEU A 149 1.63 5.01 -9.98
N GLU A 150 2.21 5.06 -11.18
CA GLU A 150 2.27 3.92 -12.11
C GLU A 150 2.99 2.74 -11.47
N GLU A 151 4.19 3.00 -10.95
CA GLU A 151 4.99 1.98 -10.30
C GLU A 151 4.38 1.48 -8.99
N LEU A 152 3.72 2.36 -8.23
CA LEU A 152 3.01 1.98 -7.01
C LEU A 152 1.83 1.04 -7.31
N ALA A 153 1.04 1.32 -8.35
CA ALA A 153 -0.04 0.44 -8.79
C ALA A 153 0.49 -0.92 -9.26
N GLU A 154 1.64 -0.95 -9.97
CA GLU A 154 2.31 -2.18 -10.35
C GLU A 154 2.74 -3.02 -9.13
N GLU A 155 3.24 -2.40 -8.06
CA GLU A 155 3.60 -3.14 -6.84
C GLU A 155 2.39 -3.73 -6.13
N PHE A 156 1.27 -3.01 -6.04
CA PHE A 156 0.02 -3.55 -5.51
C PHE A 156 -0.50 -4.72 -6.35
N ARG A 157 -0.44 -4.60 -7.68
CA ARG A 157 -0.79 -5.69 -8.60
C ARG A 157 0.11 -6.90 -8.39
N ALA A 158 1.42 -6.68 -8.29
CA ALA A 158 2.39 -7.74 -8.04
C ALA A 158 2.15 -8.41 -6.68
N TYR A 159 1.74 -7.66 -5.66
CA TYR A 159 1.32 -8.20 -4.36
C TYR A 159 0.12 -9.15 -4.52
N ALA A 160 -0.93 -8.70 -5.22
CA ALA A 160 -2.11 -9.53 -5.45
C ALA A 160 -1.76 -10.82 -6.22
N GLN A 161 -0.89 -10.72 -7.22
CA GLN A 161 -0.46 -11.87 -8.02
C GLN A 161 0.33 -12.93 -7.23
N ARG A 162 0.92 -12.58 -6.07
CA ARG A 162 1.57 -13.55 -5.17
C ARG A 162 0.58 -14.36 -4.33
N GLY A 163 -0.72 -14.12 -4.45
CA GLY A 163 -1.77 -14.90 -3.80
C GLY A 163 -2.64 -14.13 -2.80
N GLY A 164 -2.37 -12.83 -2.60
CA GLY A 164 -3.22 -11.94 -1.79
C GLY A 164 -4.30 -11.25 -2.62
N GLN A 165 -5.24 -10.59 -1.93
CA GLN A 165 -6.17 -9.65 -2.54
C GLN A 165 -5.85 -8.23 -2.07
N VAL A 166 -5.86 -7.26 -2.99
CA VAL A 166 -5.68 -5.85 -2.66
C VAL A 166 -6.96 -5.08 -2.99
N LEU A 167 -7.45 -4.28 -2.05
CA LEU A 167 -8.52 -3.31 -2.25
C LEU A 167 -7.97 -1.92 -2.00
N ILE A 168 -8.13 -1.03 -2.97
CA ILE A 168 -7.64 0.35 -2.88
C ILE A 168 -8.83 1.28 -3.00
N SER A 169 -8.98 2.22 -2.06
CA SER A 169 -9.82 3.39 -2.28
C SER A 169 -8.97 4.52 -2.86
N THR A 170 -9.54 5.25 -3.82
CA THR A 170 -8.86 6.37 -4.47
C THR A 170 -9.89 7.36 -4.98
N HIS A 171 -9.55 8.64 -4.84
CA HIS A 171 -10.25 9.74 -5.52
C HIS A 171 -9.34 10.42 -6.56
N SER A 172 -8.25 9.77 -6.95
CA SER A 172 -7.24 10.34 -7.83
C SER A 172 -7.35 9.81 -9.26
N PRO A 173 -7.72 10.68 -10.21
CA PRO A 173 -7.62 10.35 -11.62
C PRO A 173 -6.19 9.98 -12.04
N ASP A 174 -5.17 10.53 -11.38
CA ASP A 174 -3.78 10.22 -11.72
C ASP A 174 -3.41 8.79 -11.30
N PHE A 175 -3.92 8.32 -10.15
CA PHE A 175 -3.78 6.92 -9.76
C PHE A 175 -4.60 6.00 -10.67
N LEU A 176 -5.82 6.40 -11.06
CA LEU A 176 -6.61 5.63 -12.02
C LEU A 176 -5.92 5.48 -13.39
N ASN A 177 -5.06 6.41 -13.80
CA ASN A 177 -4.31 6.26 -15.06
C ASN A 177 -3.27 5.11 -15.04
N ALA A 178 -2.94 4.60 -13.86
CA ALA A 178 -1.97 3.52 -13.63
C ALA A 178 -2.57 2.12 -13.59
N VAL A 179 -3.90 2.00 -13.50
CA VAL A 179 -4.60 0.72 -13.34
C VAL A 179 -5.22 0.23 -14.64
N GLN A 180 -5.49 -1.07 -14.69
CA GLN A 180 -6.12 -1.77 -15.82
C GLN A 180 -7.64 -1.73 -15.70
N VAL A 181 -8.35 -1.98 -16.82
CA VAL A 181 -9.82 -1.90 -16.85
C VAL A 181 -10.48 -2.96 -15.95
N GLU A 182 -9.83 -4.10 -15.74
CA GLU A 182 -10.26 -5.18 -14.85
C GLU A 182 -10.11 -4.85 -13.37
N GLU A 183 -9.31 -3.84 -13.04
CA GLU A 183 -8.92 -3.49 -11.66
C GLU A 183 -9.81 -2.41 -11.05
N VAL A 184 -10.75 -1.86 -11.82
CA VAL A 184 -11.53 -0.68 -11.43
C VAL A 184 -12.98 -1.02 -11.20
N PHE A 185 -13.46 -0.56 -10.04
CA PHE A 185 -14.86 -0.47 -9.70
C PHE A 185 -15.18 0.97 -9.34
N TRP A 186 -16.32 1.48 -9.79
CA TRP A 186 -16.85 2.73 -9.28
C TRP A 186 -18.16 2.51 -8.54
N LEU A 187 -18.38 3.34 -7.53
CA LEU A 187 -19.54 3.28 -6.66
C LEU A 187 -20.47 4.42 -7.04
N GLN A 188 -21.74 4.12 -7.27
CA GLN A 188 -22.78 5.10 -7.55
C GLN A 188 -23.82 5.05 -6.43
N LYS A 189 -24.19 6.21 -5.89
CA LYS A 189 -25.24 6.32 -4.87
C LYS A 189 -26.54 6.77 -5.53
N GLN A 190 -27.59 5.96 -5.44
CA GLN A 190 -28.90 6.27 -5.99
C GLN A 190 -30.01 5.88 -5.01
N GLY A 191 -30.89 6.82 -4.66
CA GLY A 191 -32.06 6.53 -3.82
C GLY A 191 -31.73 5.97 -2.43
N GLY A 192 -30.56 6.28 -1.88
CA GLY A 192 -30.09 5.75 -0.59
C GLY A 192 -29.36 4.40 -0.67
N TYR A 193 -29.23 3.80 -1.86
CA TYR A 193 -28.49 2.56 -2.10
C TYR A 193 -27.17 2.84 -2.83
N THR A 194 -26.20 1.95 -2.65
CA THR A 194 -24.94 1.94 -3.42
C THR A 194 -24.98 0.83 -4.45
N THR A 195 -24.77 1.17 -5.72
CA THR A 195 -24.50 0.22 -6.80
C THR A 195 -23.00 0.23 -7.11
N ILE A 196 -22.46 -0.95 -7.40
CA ILE A 196 -21.04 -1.13 -7.73
C ILE A 196 -20.97 -1.55 -9.19
N HIS A 197 -20.22 -0.80 -9.98
CA HIS A 197 -20.03 -1.06 -11.40
C HIS A 197 -18.57 -1.43 -11.64
N ARG A 198 -18.34 -2.53 -12.35
CA ARG A 198 -16.99 -2.92 -12.78
C ARG A 198 -16.70 -2.30 -14.13
N ALA A 199 -15.56 -1.64 -14.27
CA ALA A 199 -15.22 -0.95 -15.52
C ALA A 199 -15.10 -1.90 -16.72
N SER A 200 -14.62 -3.13 -16.49
CA SER A 200 -14.57 -4.16 -17.53
C SER A 200 -15.95 -4.61 -18.03
N ASP A 201 -17.04 -4.31 -17.34
CA ASP A 201 -18.38 -4.71 -17.77
C ASP A 201 -19.01 -3.66 -18.70
N ASN A 202 -18.44 -2.45 -18.75
CA ASN A 202 -18.83 -1.39 -19.67
C ASN A 202 -18.07 -1.51 -21.00
N ALA A 203 -18.77 -1.89 -22.07
CA ALA A 203 -18.19 -2.11 -23.40
C ALA A 203 -17.51 -0.85 -23.97
N GLN A 204 -18.05 0.34 -23.70
CA GLN A 204 -17.51 1.60 -24.21
C GLN A 204 -16.22 1.98 -23.48
N VAL A 205 -16.19 1.87 -22.15
CA VAL A 205 -14.98 2.12 -21.34
C VAL A 205 -13.86 1.17 -21.75
N LYS A 206 -14.19 -0.12 -21.95
CA LYS A 206 -13.23 -1.11 -22.42
C LYS A 206 -12.68 -0.79 -23.80
N ALA A 207 -13.53 -0.36 -24.74
CA ALA A 207 -13.10 0.03 -26.08
C ALA A 207 -12.13 1.22 -26.03
N TRP A 208 -12.46 2.27 -25.29
CA TRP A 208 -11.59 3.44 -25.13
C TRP A 208 -10.23 3.09 -24.51
N MET A 209 -10.22 2.28 -23.45
CA MET A 209 -8.95 1.86 -22.84
C MET A 209 -8.10 0.99 -23.77
N ASN A 210 -8.72 0.12 -24.58
CA ASN A 210 -8.02 -0.65 -25.60
C ASN A 210 -7.43 0.25 -26.71
N ASP A 211 -8.07 1.37 -27.01
CA ASP A 211 -7.59 2.37 -27.97
C ASP A 211 -6.51 3.32 -27.39
N GLY A 212 -6.15 3.13 -26.11
CA GLY A 212 -5.06 3.86 -25.45
C GLY A 212 -5.50 5.01 -24.54
N ASP A 213 -6.81 5.20 -24.32
CA ASP A 213 -7.27 6.12 -23.28
C ASP A 213 -6.94 5.62 -21.88
N LYS A 214 -6.87 6.58 -20.95
CA LYS A 214 -6.53 6.33 -19.55
C LYS A 214 -7.75 6.54 -18.67
N MET A 215 -7.93 5.67 -17.67
CA MET A 215 -9.14 5.63 -16.84
C MET A 215 -9.43 6.96 -16.15
N GLY A 216 -8.41 7.62 -15.60
CA GLY A 216 -8.58 8.93 -14.98
C GLY A 216 -8.97 10.04 -15.95
N ARG A 217 -8.54 9.95 -17.21
CA ARG A 217 -9.02 10.86 -18.27
C ARG A 217 -10.50 10.62 -18.56
N LEU A 218 -10.90 9.37 -18.70
CA LEU A 218 -12.31 9.00 -18.94
C LEU A 218 -13.20 9.50 -17.80
N TRP A 219 -12.76 9.35 -16.55
CA TRP A 219 -13.46 9.91 -15.39
C TRP A 219 -13.64 11.42 -15.51
N LYS A 220 -12.55 12.17 -15.72
CA LYS A 220 -12.58 13.64 -15.83
C LYS A 220 -13.47 14.16 -16.97
N GLN A 221 -13.76 13.32 -17.96
CA GLN A 221 -14.65 13.63 -19.08
C GLN A 221 -16.12 13.28 -18.81
N GLY A 222 -16.45 12.77 -17.61
CA GLY A 222 -17.81 12.38 -17.24
C GLY A 222 -18.22 11.02 -17.76
N SER A 223 -17.27 10.14 -18.11
CA SER A 223 -17.58 8.80 -18.63
C SER A 223 -18.13 7.84 -17.59
N PHE A 224 -18.05 8.19 -16.30
CA PHE A 224 -18.59 7.39 -15.20
C PHE A 224 -19.81 8.09 -14.60
N GLU A 225 -20.99 7.62 -15.00
CA GLU A 225 -22.25 8.20 -14.56
C GLU A 225 -22.45 8.04 -13.04
N GLY A 226 -22.77 9.15 -12.37
CA GLY A 226 -23.13 9.17 -10.95
C GLY A 226 -21.99 8.89 -9.96
N VAL A 227 -20.72 9.03 -10.40
CA VAL A 227 -19.54 8.93 -9.53
C VAL A 227 -19.25 10.23 -8.81
N ASP A 228 -19.43 11.37 -9.49
CA ASP A 228 -19.18 12.68 -8.90
C ASP A 228 -20.37 13.11 -8.03
N PRO A 229 -20.13 13.79 -6.88
CA PRO A 229 -21.21 14.33 -6.07
C PRO A 229 -22.06 15.30 -6.90
N GLU A 230 -23.37 15.08 -6.96
CA GLU A 230 -24.29 16.08 -7.47
C GLU A 230 -24.22 17.30 -6.53
N GLY A 231 -23.83 18.46 -7.09
CA GLY A 231 -23.76 19.73 -6.37
C GLY A 231 -25.11 20.34 -6.05
#